data_AF-A0A9X0QWD2-F1
#
_entry.id   AF-A0A9X0QWD2-F1
#
_cell.length_a   1.000
_cell.length_b   1.000
_cell.length_c   1.000
_cell.angle_alpha   90.00
_cell.angle_beta   90.00
_cell.angle_gamma   90.00
#
_symmetry.space_group_name_H-M   'P 1'
#
loop_
_entity.id
_entity.type
_entity.pdbx_description
1 polymer ?
#
loop_
_entity_poly.entity_id
_entity_poly.type
_entity_poly.pdbx_seq_one_letter_code
_entity_poly.pdbx_strand_id
1 'polypeptide(L)'
;MGIRNPLLAPAAALALRNSVFLPLLDRLSALSWWRQLLVAFGLGLFSALALPPVHAVPVLLVSILGLVALAAAAPSWRRAGWIGFAWGWGHHLAGIYWVTHAILTDVATFWWLVPLAAPGLAIPLALSVVPPVLVARALPPGWPRLLGFAGAWVLAELARGVAFTGFPWNLIGTVWAFAALPVQAASLVGVHGLSLATLLLAGLPLLRGWRPWAGGALALAALAGFGAWRLNMPLPPDQAVQIVLVQGNVGQEVKWRPEQRLPIFQRYLELTATAARQVPPGTTVAVIWPETASPFLLAQDPEARRLAAEALPPDALLLGGTVRAEWRPDGTLDRLFNSLAVLDPAGRVLTVYDKAHLVPFGEYMPLAGLIPIRMVTGGMDFSAGPGPVELAPSGLPPFGALICYEVIFPGAVTPVPRPDWLVNITNDAWFGHSAGPWQHLAAARLRAVEEGLPLARAAQTGISVLFDARGERRLMLPLGATGTLSGPLPGALPPTLFARVGVALPAALALVCLVLAVLAGRCGGRRVQQPIDLV
;
A
#
# COMPACT_ATOMS: atom_id res chain seq x y z
N MET A 1 59.88 30.51 -24.88
CA MET A 1 58.73 29.78 -25.43
C MET A 1 58.50 28.54 -24.56
N GLY A 2 57.42 28.54 -23.75
CA GLY A 2 56.79 27.34 -23.17
C GLY A 2 57.50 26.55 -22.06
N ILE A 3 57.52 27.04 -20.82
CA ILE A 3 57.75 26.21 -19.62
C ILE A 3 56.39 25.66 -19.17
N ARG A 4 56.24 24.33 -19.18
CA ARG A 4 55.07 23.61 -18.63
C ARG A 4 55.10 23.69 -17.10
N ASN A 5 54.03 24.19 -16.50
CA ASN A 5 53.82 24.21 -15.06
C ASN A 5 52.79 23.11 -14.68
N PRO A 6 53.16 22.05 -13.93
CA PRO A 6 52.24 21.00 -13.55
C PRO A 6 51.89 21.10 -12.05
N LEU A 7 51.32 22.19 -11.57
CA LEU A 7 50.96 22.30 -10.14
C LEU A 7 49.73 23.19 -9.91
N LEU A 8 48.53 22.65 -10.12
CA LEU A 8 47.29 23.11 -9.48
C LEU A 8 46.28 21.97 -9.32
N ALA A 9 46.61 21.02 -8.45
CA ALA A 9 45.65 20.22 -7.68
C ALA A 9 46.45 19.55 -6.57
N PRO A 10 46.34 19.98 -5.30
CA PRO A 10 45.56 19.14 -4.37
C PRO A 10 45.13 19.85 -3.06
N ALA A 11 43.83 20.05 -2.86
CA ALA A 11 43.27 20.14 -1.49
C ALA A 11 41.89 19.46 -1.42
N ALA A 12 41.07 19.63 -2.46
CA ALA A 12 39.82 18.88 -2.61
C ALA A 12 40.02 17.39 -2.95
N ALA A 13 41.16 17.04 -3.57
CA ALA A 13 41.46 15.67 -4.01
C ALA A 13 41.90 14.73 -2.87
N LEU A 14 42.43 15.25 -1.76
CA LEU A 14 42.91 14.42 -0.64
C LEU A 14 41.81 14.01 0.35
N ALA A 15 40.70 14.74 0.44
CA ALA A 15 39.57 14.38 1.31
C ALA A 15 38.65 13.29 0.71
N LEU A 16 38.98 12.80 -0.49
CA LEU A 16 38.18 11.85 -1.24
C LEU A 16 38.68 10.40 -1.09
N ARG A 17 39.93 10.12 -0.71
CA ARG A 17 40.52 8.79 -0.98
C ARG A 17 39.95 7.55 -0.27
N ASN A 18 39.10 7.65 0.75
CA ASN A 18 38.66 6.47 1.55
C ASN A 18 37.13 6.32 1.69
N SER A 19 36.38 6.35 0.59
CA SER A 19 34.99 5.88 0.59
C SER A 19 34.77 4.83 -0.49
N VAL A 20 34.14 3.71 -0.14
CA VAL A 20 33.59 2.68 -1.05
C VAL A 20 32.84 3.33 -2.24
N PHE A 21 32.29 4.52 -2.00
CA PHE A 21 31.59 5.35 -2.96
C PHE A 21 32.42 5.78 -4.18
N LEU A 22 33.71 6.11 -4.06
CA LEU A 22 34.47 6.68 -5.18
C LEU A 22 34.91 5.65 -6.22
N PRO A 23 35.48 4.50 -5.84
CA PRO A 23 35.75 3.43 -6.82
C PRO A 23 34.47 2.97 -7.53
N LEU A 24 33.33 2.96 -6.82
CA LEU A 24 32.04 2.64 -7.40
C LEU A 24 31.57 3.74 -8.38
N LEU A 25 31.63 5.01 -7.98
CA LEU A 25 31.33 6.15 -8.86
C LEU A 25 32.22 6.16 -10.11
N ASP A 26 33.52 5.92 -9.96
CA ASP A 26 34.47 5.89 -11.08
C ASP A 26 34.11 4.76 -12.06
N ARG A 27 33.83 3.55 -11.54
CA ARG A 27 33.41 2.42 -12.37
C ARG A 27 32.07 2.65 -13.06
N LEU A 28 31.10 3.22 -12.34
CA LEU A 28 29.76 3.48 -12.87
C LEU A 28 29.75 4.64 -13.87
N SER A 29 30.55 5.67 -13.63
CA SER A 29 30.69 6.83 -14.53
C SER A 29 31.42 6.46 -15.83
N ALA A 30 32.32 5.48 -15.77
CA ALA A 30 32.99 4.92 -16.95
C ALA A 30 32.07 4.08 -17.85
N LEU A 31 30.89 3.68 -17.37
CA LEU A 31 29.92 2.96 -18.21
C LEU A 31 29.36 3.89 -19.28
N SER A 32 29.09 3.34 -20.47
CA SER A 32 28.34 4.05 -21.50
C SER A 32 26.94 4.42 -20.99
N TRP A 33 26.34 5.47 -21.55
CA TRP A 33 25.03 5.98 -21.13
C TRP A 33 23.96 4.89 -21.06
N TRP A 34 23.85 4.06 -22.09
CA TRP A 34 22.89 2.95 -22.13
C TRP A 34 23.14 1.92 -21.03
N ARG A 35 24.41 1.61 -20.72
CA ARG A 35 24.76 0.70 -19.62
C ARG A 35 24.39 1.29 -18.27
N GLN A 36 24.54 2.61 -18.06
CA GLN A 36 24.09 3.27 -16.83
C GLN A 36 22.57 3.14 -16.64
N LEU A 37 21.78 3.35 -17.70
CA LEU A 37 20.33 3.15 -17.65
C LEU A 37 19.93 1.71 -17.38
N LEU A 38 20.59 0.73 -18.02
CA LEU A 38 20.34 -0.69 -17.78
C LEU A 38 20.68 -1.09 -16.34
N VAL A 39 21.80 -0.60 -15.79
CA VAL A 39 22.15 -0.82 -14.38
C VAL A 39 21.13 -0.17 -13.47
N ALA A 40 20.72 1.07 -13.73
CA ALA A 40 19.69 1.76 -12.94
C ALA A 40 18.38 0.97 -12.93
N PHE A 41 17.91 0.54 -14.10
CA PHE A 41 16.72 -0.30 -14.26
C PHE A 41 16.85 -1.65 -13.53
N GLY A 42 17.99 -2.33 -13.67
CA GLY A 42 18.28 -3.59 -12.98
C GLY A 42 18.31 -3.45 -11.45
N LEU A 43 18.88 -2.36 -10.93
CA LEU A 43 18.82 -2.03 -9.50
C LEU A 43 17.39 -1.74 -9.04
N GLY A 44 16.59 -1.09 -9.91
CA GLY A 44 15.16 -0.93 -9.72
C GLY A 44 14.45 -2.27 -9.56
N LEU A 45 14.60 -3.19 -10.53
CA LEU A 45 14.05 -4.55 -10.45
C LEU A 45 14.49 -5.27 -9.16
N PHE A 46 15.79 -5.20 -8.83
CA PHE A 46 16.34 -5.81 -7.63
C PHE A 46 15.74 -5.25 -6.34
N SER A 47 15.43 -3.95 -6.29
CA SER A 47 14.81 -3.33 -5.12
C SER A 47 13.40 -3.85 -4.84
N ALA A 48 12.67 -4.33 -5.85
CA ALA A 48 11.34 -4.87 -5.67
C ALA A 48 11.33 -6.16 -4.83
N LEU A 49 12.47 -6.86 -4.69
CA LEU A 49 12.61 -7.98 -3.76
C LEU A 49 12.42 -7.58 -2.28
N ALA A 50 12.52 -6.30 -1.94
CA ALA A 50 12.20 -5.82 -0.60
C ALA A 50 10.69 -5.79 -0.33
N LEU A 51 9.86 -5.73 -1.38
CA LEU A 51 8.41 -5.67 -1.25
C LEU A 51 7.83 -7.05 -0.86
N PRO A 52 6.60 -7.08 -0.31
CA PRO A 52 5.87 -8.33 -0.13
C PRO A 52 5.73 -9.09 -1.46
N PRO A 53 5.79 -10.44 -1.44
CA PRO A 53 5.94 -11.32 -0.27
C PRO A 53 7.40 -11.64 0.10
N VAL A 54 8.39 -11.09 -0.61
CA VAL A 54 9.79 -11.54 -0.49
C VAL A 54 10.49 -10.91 0.72
N HIS A 55 10.22 -9.63 1.03
CA HIS A 55 10.75 -8.94 2.21
C HIS A 55 12.28 -8.97 2.34
N ALA A 56 13.03 -9.03 1.24
CA ALA A 56 14.49 -8.95 1.24
C ALA A 56 14.97 -7.50 1.46
N VAL A 57 14.56 -6.85 2.55
CA VAL A 57 14.86 -5.43 2.85
C VAL A 57 16.33 -5.01 2.65
N PRO A 58 17.34 -5.83 3.01
CA PRO A 58 18.75 -5.47 2.81
C PRO A 58 19.16 -5.17 1.36
N VAL A 59 18.42 -5.65 0.35
CA VAL A 59 18.70 -5.32 -1.06
C VAL A 59 18.64 -3.82 -1.33
N LEU A 60 17.88 -3.06 -0.53
CA LEU A 60 17.80 -1.60 -0.62
C LEU A 60 19.13 -0.91 -0.31
N LEU A 61 19.99 -1.50 0.54
CA LEU A 61 21.33 -0.96 0.83
C LEU A 61 22.20 -0.88 -0.42
N VAL A 62 22.02 -1.82 -1.36
CA VAL A 62 22.75 -1.86 -2.63
C VAL A 62 22.02 -1.03 -3.68
N SER A 63 20.70 -1.19 -3.78
CA SER A 63 19.91 -0.56 -4.83
C SER A 63 19.84 0.96 -4.70
N ILE A 64 19.54 1.48 -3.51
CA ILE A 64 19.50 2.93 -3.25
C ILE A 64 20.90 3.55 -3.37
N LEU A 65 21.91 2.85 -2.87
CA LEU A 65 23.31 3.26 -3.02
C LEU A 65 23.68 3.43 -4.50
N GLY A 66 23.39 2.43 -5.33
CA GLY A 66 23.69 2.46 -6.76
C GLY A 66 22.89 3.55 -7.51
N LEU A 67 21.61 3.75 -7.16
CA LEU A 67 20.78 4.84 -7.70
C LEU A 67 21.41 6.21 -7.44
N VAL A 68 21.69 6.50 -6.16
CA VAL A 68 22.23 7.81 -5.76
C VAL A 68 23.64 8.02 -6.32
N ALA A 69 24.46 6.96 -6.39
CA ALA A 69 25.78 7.01 -7.00
C ALA A 69 25.71 7.34 -8.50
N LEU A 70 24.91 6.60 -9.28
CA LEU A 70 24.71 6.85 -10.71
C LEU A 70 24.22 8.27 -10.97
N ALA A 71 23.20 8.70 -10.22
CA ALA A 71 22.63 10.04 -10.38
C ALA A 71 23.60 11.16 -9.99
N ALA A 72 24.44 10.95 -8.98
CA ALA A 72 25.48 11.89 -8.58
C ALA A 72 26.59 12.00 -9.64
N ALA A 73 27.01 10.87 -10.24
CA ALA A 73 28.01 10.82 -11.30
C ALA A 73 27.53 11.37 -12.65
N ALA A 74 26.21 11.54 -12.83
CA ALA A 74 25.67 12.00 -14.10
C ALA A 74 26.24 13.39 -14.48
N PRO A 75 26.49 13.70 -15.77
CA PRO A 75 27.03 15.00 -16.18
C PRO A 75 25.99 16.13 -16.13
N SER A 76 24.69 15.82 -16.09
CA SER A 76 23.63 16.82 -16.07
C SER A 76 22.43 16.36 -15.24
N TRP A 77 21.60 17.33 -14.80
CA TRP A 77 20.35 17.04 -14.11
C TRP A 77 19.39 16.20 -14.98
N ARG A 78 19.39 16.41 -16.30
CA ARG A 78 18.59 15.60 -17.24
C ARG A 78 19.00 14.13 -17.21
N ARG A 79 20.30 13.83 -17.24
CA ARG A 79 20.79 12.44 -17.16
C ARG A 79 20.49 11.80 -15.80
N ALA A 80 20.62 12.56 -14.71
CA ALA A 80 20.23 12.08 -13.38
C ALA A 80 18.73 11.79 -13.28
N GLY A 81 17.89 12.64 -13.88
CA GLY A 81 16.45 12.40 -13.97
C GLY A 81 16.12 11.11 -14.72
N TRP A 82 16.77 10.86 -15.86
CA TRP A 82 16.60 9.61 -16.61
C TRP A 82 17.11 8.37 -15.86
N ILE A 83 18.18 8.48 -15.07
CA ILE A 83 18.64 7.41 -14.17
C ILE A 83 17.57 7.12 -13.10
N GLY A 84 17.04 8.17 -12.47
CA GLY A 84 15.94 8.05 -11.50
C GLY A 84 14.70 7.42 -12.11
N PHE A 85 14.33 7.83 -13.32
CA PHE A 85 13.24 7.24 -14.08
C PHE A 85 13.50 5.76 -14.39
N ALA A 86 14.67 5.40 -14.92
CA ALA A 86 14.98 4.01 -15.26
C ALA A 86 14.94 3.10 -14.01
N TRP A 87 15.51 3.56 -12.90
CA TRP A 87 15.41 2.84 -11.62
C TRP A 87 13.97 2.72 -11.15
N GLY A 88 13.21 3.82 -11.16
CA GLY A 88 11.81 3.83 -10.73
C GLY A 88 10.96 2.92 -11.60
N TRP A 89 11.22 2.90 -12.90
CA TRP A 89 10.51 2.04 -13.84
C TRP A 89 10.79 0.57 -13.58
N GLY A 90 12.05 0.19 -13.30
CA GLY A 90 12.37 -1.17 -12.87
C GLY A 90 11.71 -1.55 -11.55
N HIS A 91 11.78 -0.68 -10.53
CA HIS A 91 11.17 -0.93 -9.22
C HIS A 91 9.66 -1.14 -9.32
N HIS A 92 8.96 -0.23 -10.01
CA HIS A 92 7.53 -0.32 -10.15
C HIS A 92 7.12 -1.44 -11.09
N LEU A 93 7.80 -1.67 -12.22
CA LEU A 93 7.50 -2.78 -13.13
C LEU A 93 7.53 -4.13 -12.40
N ALA A 94 8.61 -4.40 -11.64
CA ALA A 94 8.67 -5.62 -10.83
C ALA A 94 7.72 -5.60 -9.63
N GLY A 95 7.41 -4.43 -9.08
CA GLY A 95 6.50 -4.28 -7.95
C GLY A 95 5.02 -4.48 -8.31
N ILE A 96 4.61 -4.14 -9.54
CA ILE A 96 3.22 -4.17 -10.02
C ILE A 96 3.00 -5.04 -11.27
N TYR A 97 3.92 -5.97 -11.56
CA TYR A 97 3.78 -6.89 -12.70
C TYR A 97 2.44 -7.65 -12.70
N TRP A 98 1.91 -7.91 -11.50
CA TRP A 98 0.67 -8.62 -11.29
C TRP A 98 -0.57 -7.90 -11.85
N VAL A 99 -0.48 -6.60 -12.17
CA VAL A 99 -1.57 -5.85 -12.84
C VAL A 99 -1.92 -6.50 -14.18
N THR A 100 -0.98 -7.17 -14.83
CA THR A 100 -1.25 -7.93 -16.05
C THR A 100 -2.28 -9.05 -15.83
N HIS A 101 -2.42 -9.61 -14.61
CA HIS A 101 -3.46 -10.61 -14.33
C HIS A 101 -4.88 -10.07 -14.53
N ALA A 102 -5.13 -8.79 -14.24
CA ALA A 102 -6.43 -8.18 -14.48
C ALA A 102 -6.77 -8.10 -15.99
N ILE A 103 -5.76 -8.02 -16.85
CA ILE A 103 -5.95 -8.07 -18.31
C ILE A 103 -6.26 -9.51 -18.76
N LEU A 104 -5.64 -10.49 -18.11
CA LEU A 104 -5.81 -11.91 -18.47
C LEU A 104 -7.22 -12.43 -18.19
N THR A 105 -8.02 -11.77 -17.34
CA THR A 105 -9.41 -12.18 -17.07
C THR A 105 -10.32 -12.04 -18.30
N ASP A 106 -9.99 -11.14 -19.23
CA ASP A 106 -10.65 -10.98 -20.54
C ASP A 106 -9.59 -10.87 -21.65
N VAL A 107 -8.71 -11.87 -21.69
CA VAL A 107 -7.60 -11.89 -22.65
C VAL A 107 -8.07 -11.92 -24.11
N ALA A 108 -9.25 -12.51 -24.39
CA ALA A 108 -9.79 -12.57 -25.74
C ALA A 108 -9.99 -11.17 -26.34
N THR A 109 -10.44 -10.23 -25.52
CA THR A 109 -10.63 -8.83 -25.91
C THR A 109 -9.33 -8.02 -25.79
N PHE A 110 -8.57 -8.22 -24.72
CA PHE A 110 -7.48 -7.32 -24.32
C PHE A 110 -6.06 -7.90 -24.42
N TRP A 111 -5.84 -8.98 -25.18
CA TRP A 111 -4.52 -9.64 -25.29
C TRP A 111 -3.37 -8.67 -25.62
N TRP A 112 -3.63 -7.64 -26.44
CA TRP A 112 -2.62 -6.67 -26.86
C TRP A 112 -2.16 -5.74 -25.74
N LEU A 113 -2.94 -5.60 -24.65
CA LEU A 113 -2.56 -4.86 -23.45
C LEU A 113 -1.64 -5.65 -22.52
N VAL A 114 -1.56 -6.98 -22.65
CA VAL A 114 -0.75 -7.84 -21.77
C VAL A 114 0.71 -7.39 -21.65
N PRO A 115 1.46 -7.12 -22.75
CA PRO A 115 2.83 -6.63 -22.63
C PRO A 115 2.92 -5.15 -22.24
N LEU A 116 1.80 -4.41 -22.20
CA LEU A 116 1.78 -2.95 -22.00
C LEU A 116 1.27 -2.52 -20.63
N ALA A 117 0.41 -3.30 -19.98
CA ALA A 117 -0.30 -2.89 -18.77
C ALA A 117 0.64 -2.55 -17.60
N ALA A 118 1.48 -3.49 -17.19
CA ALA A 118 2.43 -3.24 -16.11
C ALA A 118 3.54 -2.24 -16.50
N PRO A 119 4.22 -2.35 -17.66
CA PRO A 119 5.21 -1.35 -18.07
C PRO A 119 4.63 0.05 -18.22
N GLY A 120 3.43 0.18 -18.77
CA GLY A 120 2.72 1.44 -18.95
C GLY A 120 2.34 2.09 -17.63
N LEU A 121 1.73 1.32 -16.71
CA LEU A 121 1.39 1.83 -15.37
C LEU A 121 2.63 2.16 -14.54
N ALA A 122 3.76 1.48 -14.76
CA ALA A 122 5.01 1.78 -14.09
C ALA A 122 5.64 3.13 -14.50
N ILE A 123 5.30 3.69 -15.67
CA ILE A 123 5.84 4.98 -16.15
C ILE A 123 5.48 6.15 -15.22
N PRO A 124 4.18 6.45 -14.95
CA PRO A 124 3.84 7.55 -14.05
C PRO A 124 4.37 7.33 -12.62
N LEU A 125 4.47 6.08 -12.17
CA LEU A 125 5.06 5.77 -10.87
C LEU A 125 6.57 6.06 -10.87
N ALA A 126 7.28 5.71 -11.93
CA ALA A 126 8.71 6.00 -12.09
C ALA A 126 9.02 7.51 -12.04
N LEU A 127 8.10 8.35 -12.52
CA LEU A 127 8.25 9.81 -12.43
C LEU A 127 8.29 10.30 -10.97
N SER A 128 7.66 9.60 -10.02
CA SER A 128 7.73 9.96 -8.59
C SER A 128 9.14 9.80 -7.99
N VAL A 129 10.01 9.00 -8.62
CA VAL A 129 11.41 8.81 -8.20
C VAL A 129 12.33 9.93 -8.71
N VAL A 130 11.92 10.67 -9.74
CA VAL A 130 12.76 11.72 -10.35
C VAL A 130 13.03 12.88 -9.37
N PRO A 131 12.03 13.48 -8.69
CA PRO A 131 12.27 14.57 -7.74
C PRO A 131 13.28 14.24 -6.62
N PRO A 132 13.17 13.12 -5.87
CA PRO A 132 14.15 12.82 -4.81
C PRO A 132 15.56 12.63 -5.35
N VAL A 133 15.71 12.05 -6.54
CA VAL A 133 17.02 11.89 -7.21
C VAL A 133 17.63 13.24 -7.57
N LEU A 134 16.84 14.17 -8.12
CA LEU A 134 17.30 15.51 -8.45
C LEU A 134 17.67 16.33 -7.20
N VAL A 135 16.87 16.22 -6.14
CA VAL A 135 17.17 16.84 -4.84
C VAL A 135 18.48 16.29 -4.27
N ALA A 136 18.65 14.97 -4.26
CA ALA A 136 19.87 14.33 -3.78
C ALA A 136 21.12 14.79 -4.56
N ARG A 137 21.00 14.93 -5.88
CA ARG A 137 22.06 15.43 -6.75
C ARG A 137 22.44 16.88 -6.46
N ALA A 138 21.45 17.74 -6.21
CA ALA A 138 21.67 19.15 -5.95
C ALA A 138 22.35 19.42 -4.60
N LEU A 139 22.34 18.44 -3.69
CA LEU A 139 22.88 18.55 -2.35
C LEU A 139 24.31 17.96 -2.23
N PRO A 140 25.14 18.51 -1.33
CA PRO A 140 26.51 18.02 -1.13
C PRO A 140 26.52 16.57 -0.62
N PRO A 141 27.58 15.79 -0.93
CA PRO A 141 27.71 14.41 -0.46
C PRO A 141 27.63 14.28 1.07
N GLY A 142 27.14 13.13 1.55
CA GLY A 142 27.01 12.82 2.97
C GLY A 142 25.58 12.99 3.47
N TRP A 143 25.43 13.38 4.74
CA TRP A 143 24.14 13.44 5.41
C TRP A 143 23.15 14.44 4.79
N PRO A 144 23.54 15.61 4.23
CA PRO A 144 22.57 16.52 3.63
C PRO A 144 21.88 15.87 2.43
N ARG A 145 22.66 15.22 1.55
CA ARG A 145 22.12 14.45 0.41
C ARG A 145 21.16 13.35 0.85
N LEU A 146 21.52 12.59 1.89
CA LEU A 146 20.67 11.52 2.39
C LEU A 146 19.33 12.04 2.94
N LEU A 147 19.36 13.08 3.79
CA LEU A 147 18.13 13.68 4.31
C LEU A 147 17.27 14.28 3.21
N GLY A 148 17.89 14.98 2.25
CA GLY A 148 17.17 15.56 1.12
C GLY A 148 16.54 14.50 0.22
N PHE A 149 17.26 13.41 -0.06
CA PHE A 149 16.74 12.27 -0.81
C PHE A 149 15.52 11.65 -0.10
N ALA A 150 15.67 11.29 1.17
CA ALA A 150 14.63 10.60 1.92
C ALA A 150 13.39 11.49 2.16
N GLY A 151 13.59 12.77 2.49
CA GLY A 151 12.50 13.74 2.67
C GLY A 151 11.75 14.00 1.36
N ALA A 152 12.46 14.24 0.25
CA ALA A 152 11.81 14.41 -1.05
C ALA A 152 11.07 13.16 -1.51
N TRP A 153 11.55 11.97 -1.17
CA TRP A 153 10.90 10.70 -1.52
C TRP A 153 9.55 10.57 -0.82
N VAL A 154 9.50 10.85 0.48
CA VAL A 154 8.25 10.80 1.24
C VAL A 154 7.23 11.82 0.72
N LEU A 155 7.67 13.02 0.36
CA LEU A 155 6.79 13.99 -0.30
C LEU A 155 6.28 13.50 -1.67
N ALA A 156 7.13 12.81 -2.44
CA ALA A 156 6.71 12.21 -3.71
C ALA A 156 5.73 11.05 -3.52
N GLU A 157 5.90 10.22 -2.47
CA GLU A 157 4.94 9.19 -2.08
C GLU A 157 3.59 9.79 -1.68
N LEU A 158 3.59 10.85 -0.86
CA LEU A 158 2.37 11.58 -0.48
C LEU A 158 1.68 12.19 -1.70
N ALA A 159 2.44 12.82 -2.61
CA ALA A 159 1.90 13.38 -3.84
C ALA A 159 1.25 12.29 -4.72
N ARG A 160 1.90 11.12 -4.83
CA ARG A 160 1.37 9.96 -5.55
C ARG A 160 0.10 9.38 -4.92
N GLY A 161 -0.10 9.57 -3.62
CA GLY A 161 -1.32 9.19 -2.91
C GLY A 161 -2.54 10.05 -3.24
N VAL A 162 -2.36 11.21 -3.90
CA VAL A 162 -3.45 12.17 -4.21
C VAL A 162 -3.55 12.47 -5.71
N ALA A 163 -2.42 12.48 -6.44
CA ALA A 163 -2.40 12.77 -7.86
C ALA A 163 -3.22 11.75 -8.67
N PHE A 164 -4.05 12.23 -9.59
CA PHE A 164 -4.88 11.40 -10.48
C PHE A 164 -5.73 10.36 -9.73
N THR A 165 -6.42 10.76 -8.66
CA THR A 165 -7.18 9.92 -7.70
C THR A 165 -6.35 9.09 -6.72
N GLY A 166 -5.03 9.10 -6.88
CA GLY A 166 -4.09 8.47 -5.97
C GLY A 166 -3.84 7.00 -6.27
N PHE A 167 -2.57 6.60 -6.20
CA PHE A 167 -2.16 5.20 -6.23
C PHE A 167 -1.05 4.95 -5.20
N PRO A 168 -1.34 4.95 -3.89
CA PRO A 168 -0.34 4.74 -2.82
C PRO A 168 0.09 3.27 -2.66
N TRP A 169 0.19 2.52 -3.75
CA TRP A 169 0.61 1.12 -3.74
C TRP A 169 2.15 0.99 -3.58
N ASN A 170 2.64 -0.05 -2.89
CA ASN A 170 4.09 -0.28 -2.69
C ASN A 170 4.85 0.96 -2.17
N LEU A 171 4.30 1.67 -1.18
CA LEU A 171 5.09 2.63 -0.40
C LEU A 171 6.28 1.89 0.23
N ILE A 172 7.47 2.51 0.25
CA ILE A 172 8.69 1.84 0.72
C ILE A 172 8.57 1.39 2.19
N GLY A 173 7.76 2.07 3.00
CA GLY A 173 7.46 1.64 4.37
C GLY A 173 6.76 0.28 4.49
N THR A 174 6.10 -0.20 3.44
CA THR A 174 5.39 -1.50 3.45
C THR A 174 6.32 -2.70 3.54
N VAL A 175 7.62 -2.54 3.25
CA VAL A 175 8.62 -3.61 3.35
C VAL A 175 8.73 -4.21 4.76
N TRP A 176 8.36 -3.43 5.79
CA TRP A 176 8.35 -3.85 7.19
C TRP A 176 7.13 -4.71 7.55
N ALA A 177 6.10 -4.79 6.70
CA ALA A 177 4.83 -5.44 7.03
C ALA A 177 4.86 -6.98 7.05
N PHE A 178 6.02 -7.63 7.12
CA PHE A 178 6.14 -9.09 7.23
C PHE A 178 5.69 -9.63 8.59
N ALA A 179 5.84 -8.85 9.67
CA ALA A 179 5.40 -9.22 11.02
C ALA A 179 4.83 -8.00 11.77
N ALA A 180 4.18 -8.24 12.92
CA ALA A 180 3.64 -7.16 13.76
C ALA A 180 4.77 -6.31 14.39
N LEU A 181 5.84 -6.95 14.89
CA LEU A 181 6.96 -6.27 15.56
C LEU A 181 7.54 -5.05 14.79
N PRO A 182 7.99 -5.20 13.53
CA PRO A 182 8.65 -4.10 12.80
C PRO A 182 7.72 -2.95 12.38
N VAL A 183 6.40 -3.15 12.30
CA VAL A 183 5.47 -2.11 11.84
C VAL A 183 4.98 -1.18 12.94
N GLN A 184 5.27 -1.46 14.21
CA GLN A 184 4.64 -0.76 15.33
C GLN A 184 4.84 0.76 15.30
N ALA A 185 5.98 1.26 14.79
CA ALA A 185 6.24 2.69 14.65
C ALA A 185 5.27 3.40 13.67
N ALA A 186 4.54 2.65 12.82
CA ALA A 186 3.46 3.21 12.01
C ALA A 186 2.32 3.80 12.88
N SER A 187 2.11 3.30 14.11
CA SER A 187 1.17 3.93 15.06
C SER A 187 1.57 5.37 15.45
N LEU A 188 2.82 5.75 15.24
CA LEU A 188 3.32 7.09 15.51
C LEU A 188 3.33 7.94 14.25
N VAL A 189 3.94 7.44 13.17
CA VAL A 189 4.30 8.25 11.99
C VAL A 189 3.72 7.72 10.68
N GLY A 190 2.92 6.65 10.74
CA GLY A 190 2.36 5.97 9.58
C GLY A 190 3.41 5.29 8.68
N VAL A 191 2.92 4.65 7.63
CA VAL A 191 3.74 4.00 6.60
C VAL A 191 4.71 4.98 5.93
N HIS A 192 4.34 6.25 5.77
CA HIS A 192 5.22 7.28 5.20
C HIS A 192 6.42 7.60 6.11
N GLY A 193 6.22 7.60 7.43
CA GLY A 193 7.33 7.72 8.38
C GLY A 193 8.22 6.48 8.39
N LEU A 194 7.64 5.30 8.18
CA LEU A 194 8.43 4.08 7.93
C LEU A 194 9.22 4.18 6.62
N SER A 195 8.65 4.72 5.54
CA SER A 195 9.39 5.00 4.30
C SER A 195 10.61 5.90 4.58
N LEU A 196 10.43 6.98 5.36
CA LEU A 196 11.53 7.86 5.77
C LEU A 196 12.64 7.07 6.47
N ALA A 197 12.29 6.29 7.50
CA ALA A 197 13.25 5.48 8.25
C ALA A 197 13.97 4.46 7.34
N THR A 198 13.24 3.77 6.47
CA THR A 198 13.81 2.80 5.52
C THR A 198 14.84 3.46 4.61
N LEU A 199 14.54 4.64 4.05
CA LEU A 199 15.43 5.31 3.11
C LEU A 199 16.68 5.87 3.80
N LEU A 200 16.54 6.36 5.03
CA LEU A 200 17.68 6.76 5.85
C LEU A 200 18.61 5.58 6.18
N LEU A 201 18.03 4.43 6.54
CA LEU A 201 18.77 3.19 6.79
C LEU A 201 19.41 2.62 5.51
N ALA A 202 18.67 2.59 4.40
CA ALA A 202 19.17 2.13 3.11
C ALA A 202 20.28 3.02 2.55
N GLY A 203 20.29 4.30 2.92
CA GLY A 203 21.31 5.27 2.52
C GLY A 203 22.52 5.36 3.44
N LEU A 204 22.62 4.58 4.52
CA LEU A 204 23.80 4.56 5.40
C LEU A 204 25.13 4.33 4.65
N PRO A 205 25.20 3.48 3.59
CA PRO A 205 26.42 3.31 2.80
C PRO A 205 26.90 4.59 2.08
N LEU A 206 26.06 5.65 1.99
CA LEU A 206 26.43 6.97 1.47
C LEU A 206 27.27 7.78 2.47
N LEU A 207 27.29 7.38 3.74
CA LEU A 207 27.95 8.09 4.83
C LEU A 207 29.30 7.45 5.17
N ARG A 208 30.24 8.25 5.69
CA ARG A 208 31.61 7.80 5.99
C ARG A 208 31.77 7.42 7.47
N GLY A 209 32.62 6.43 7.72
CA GLY A 209 32.97 5.95 9.06
C GLY A 209 31.94 5.00 9.66
N TRP A 210 32.24 4.51 10.86
CA TRP A 210 31.39 3.52 11.56
C TRP A 210 30.19 4.16 12.28
N ARG A 211 30.26 5.45 12.61
CA ARG A 211 29.22 6.16 13.39
C ARG A 211 27.82 6.12 12.76
N PRO A 212 27.64 6.31 11.43
CA PRO A 212 26.33 6.15 10.79
C PRO A 212 25.75 4.74 10.95
N TRP A 213 26.59 3.71 10.84
CA TRP A 213 26.18 2.32 11.02
C TRP A 213 25.77 2.04 12.46
N ALA A 214 26.52 2.55 13.44
CA ALA A 214 26.12 2.47 14.85
C ALA A 214 24.80 3.21 15.11
N GLY A 215 24.61 4.41 14.53
CA GLY A 215 23.35 5.14 14.59
C GLY A 215 22.18 4.40 13.93
N GLY A 216 22.43 3.75 12.79
CA GLY A 216 21.44 2.90 12.11
C GLY A 216 21.08 1.66 12.92
N ALA A 217 22.06 0.99 13.51
CA ALA A 217 21.84 -0.14 14.41
C ALA A 217 21.06 0.28 15.66
N LEU A 218 21.38 1.45 16.24
CA LEU A 218 20.62 2.02 17.35
C LEU A 218 19.18 2.36 16.94
N ALA A 219 18.98 2.93 15.75
CA ALA A 219 17.64 3.23 15.24
C ALA A 219 16.82 1.96 15.02
N LEU A 220 17.41 0.91 14.44
CA LEU A 220 16.77 -0.40 14.30
C LEU A 220 16.45 -1.02 15.66
N ALA A 221 17.37 -0.96 16.63
CA ALA A 221 17.14 -1.43 17.98
C ALA A 221 16.04 -0.63 18.69
N ALA A 222 15.95 0.69 18.46
CA ALA A 222 14.89 1.52 19.00
C ALA A 222 13.53 1.20 18.37
N LEU A 223 13.46 0.98 17.06
CA LEU A 223 12.23 0.55 16.37
C LEU A 223 11.77 -0.83 16.88
N ALA A 224 12.70 -1.78 16.99
CA ALA A 224 12.40 -3.10 17.52
C ALA A 224 12.01 -3.07 19.01
N GLY A 225 12.70 -2.27 19.81
CA GLY A 225 12.40 -2.07 21.24
C GLY A 225 11.05 -1.41 21.46
N PHE A 226 10.71 -0.37 20.69
CA PHE A 226 9.38 0.24 20.70
C PHE A 226 8.31 -0.77 20.26
N GLY A 227 8.61 -1.58 19.24
CA GLY A 227 7.70 -2.62 18.79
C GLY A 227 7.45 -3.69 19.86
N ALA A 228 8.50 -4.19 20.49
CA ALA A 228 8.41 -5.16 21.57
C ALA A 228 7.66 -4.59 22.78
N TRP A 229 7.93 -3.33 23.14
CA TRP A 229 7.22 -2.63 24.20
C TRP A 229 5.71 -2.53 23.90
N ARG A 230 5.32 -2.08 22.69
CA ARG A 230 3.91 -1.94 22.29
C ARG A 230 3.19 -3.29 22.21
N LEU A 231 3.87 -4.36 21.77
CA LEU A 231 3.30 -5.71 21.70
C LEU A 231 3.19 -6.40 23.07
N ASN A 232 4.02 -6.02 24.05
CA ASN A 232 3.92 -6.53 25.42
C ASN A 232 2.90 -5.78 26.29
N MET A 233 2.38 -4.63 25.82
CA MET A 233 1.28 -3.96 26.51
C MET A 233 0.01 -4.80 26.44
N PRO A 234 -0.81 -4.84 27.52
CA PRO A 234 -2.07 -5.57 27.49
C PRO A 234 -3.01 -4.94 26.45
N LEU A 235 -3.64 -5.79 25.64
CA LEU A 235 -4.74 -5.37 24.78
C LEU A 235 -6.01 -5.20 25.61
N PRO A 236 -6.90 -4.28 25.21
CA PRO A 236 -8.28 -4.30 25.67
C PRO A 236 -8.90 -5.68 25.42
N PRO A 237 -9.81 -6.14 26.29
CA PRO A 237 -10.44 -7.44 26.13
C PRO A 237 -11.14 -7.53 24.77
N ASP A 238 -11.23 -8.75 24.25
CA ASP A 238 -12.00 -9.02 23.04
C ASP A 238 -13.46 -8.59 23.25
N GLN A 239 -14.06 -8.05 22.20
CA GLN A 239 -15.45 -7.62 22.19
C GLN A 239 -16.36 -8.85 22.14
N ALA A 240 -17.58 -8.73 22.66
CA ALA A 240 -18.56 -9.83 22.71
C ALA A 240 -19.20 -10.13 21.33
N VAL A 241 -18.39 -10.18 20.28
CA VAL A 241 -18.79 -10.46 18.90
C VAL A 241 -17.87 -11.53 18.32
N GLN A 242 -18.46 -12.59 17.78
CA GLN A 242 -17.76 -13.59 17.00
C GLN A 242 -17.73 -13.18 15.52
N ILE A 243 -16.53 -13.00 14.98
CA ILE A 243 -16.33 -12.73 13.55
C ILE A 243 -16.22 -14.04 12.80
N VAL A 244 -17.00 -14.18 11.72
CA VAL A 244 -16.90 -15.29 10.77
C VAL A 244 -16.51 -14.75 9.41
N LEU A 245 -15.30 -15.05 8.94
CA LEU A 245 -14.83 -14.69 7.60
C LEU A 245 -15.13 -15.83 6.64
N VAL A 246 -15.79 -15.54 5.51
CA VAL A 246 -16.10 -16.54 4.48
C VAL A 246 -15.24 -16.31 3.24
N GLN A 247 -14.60 -17.36 2.72
CA GLN A 247 -13.75 -17.30 1.54
C GLN A 247 -14.23 -18.33 0.51
N GLY A 248 -14.88 -17.85 -0.56
CA GLY A 248 -15.57 -18.70 -1.56
C GLY A 248 -14.69 -19.17 -2.72
N ASN A 249 -13.50 -18.57 -2.89
CA ASN A 249 -12.52 -18.90 -3.92
C ASN A 249 -13.11 -18.95 -5.34
N VAL A 250 -13.83 -17.90 -5.73
CA VAL A 250 -14.42 -17.79 -7.07
C VAL A 250 -13.53 -16.94 -7.96
N GLY A 251 -13.03 -17.54 -9.04
CA GLY A 251 -12.25 -16.85 -10.07
C GLY A 251 -13.06 -15.79 -10.81
N GLN A 252 -12.37 -14.76 -11.31
CA GLN A 252 -13.03 -13.61 -11.92
C GLN A 252 -13.70 -13.96 -13.27
N GLU A 253 -13.10 -14.88 -14.01
CA GLU A 253 -13.52 -15.37 -15.33
C GLU A 253 -14.82 -16.20 -15.34
N VAL A 254 -15.21 -16.72 -14.17
CA VAL A 254 -16.46 -17.49 -13.99
C VAL A 254 -17.54 -16.71 -13.25
N LYS A 255 -17.16 -15.67 -12.50
CA LYS A 255 -18.03 -14.95 -11.56
C LYS A 255 -19.32 -14.41 -12.17
N TRP A 256 -19.24 -13.93 -13.40
CA TRP A 256 -20.36 -13.25 -14.08
C TRP A 256 -21.09 -14.12 -15.11
N ARG A 257 -20.74 -15.41 -15.20
CA ARG A 257 -21.43 -16.34 -16.10
C ARG A 257 -22.82 -16.66 -15.54
N PRO A 258 -23.91 -16.52 -16.33
CA PRO A 258 -25.26 -16.77 -15.85
C PRO A 258 -25.43 -18.13 -15.15
N GLU A 259 -24.83 -19.18 -15.71
CA GLU A 259 -24.87 -20.54 -15.19
C GLU A 259 -24.11 -20.74 -13.87
N GLN A 260 -23.22 -19.81 -13.50
CA GLN A 260 -22.43 -19.88 -12.27
C GLN A 260 -23.07 -19.11 -11.11
N ARG A 261 -24.06 -18.24 -11.36
CA ARG A 261 -24.66 -17.39 -10.31
C ARG A 261 -25.21 -18.21 -9.15
N LEU A 262 -26.05 -19.21 -9.44
CA LEU A 262 -26.66 -20.02 -8.39
C LEU A 262 -25.63 -20.93 -7.67
N PRO A 263 -24.74 -21.66 -8.36
CA PRO A 263 -23.67 -22.43 -7.71
C PRO A 263 -22.75 -21.59 -6.80
N ILE A 264 -22.38 -20.39 -7.23
CA ILE A 264 -21.58 -19.46 -6.41
C ILE A 264 -22.34 -19.06 -5.15
N PHE A 265 -23.61 -18.68 -5.30
CA PHE A 265 -24.42 -18.27 -4.15
C PHE A 265 -24.62 -19.42 -3.16
N GLN A 266 -24.98 -20.62 -3.65
CA GLN A 266 -25.11 -21.83 -2.84
C GLN A 266 -23.84 -22.15 -2.04
N ARG A 267 -22.65 -22.03 -2.66
CA ARG A 267 -21.38 -22.20 -1.96
C ARG A 267 -21.25 -21.27 -0.74
N TYR A 268 -21.63 -20.01 -0.89
CA TYR A 268 -21.60 -19.05 0.23
C TYR A 268 -22.59 -19.40 1.33
N LEU A 269 -23.79 -19.86 0.96
CA LEU A 269 -24.79 -20.33 1.92
C LEU A 269 -24.28 -21.56 2.69
N GLU A 270 -23.71 -22.55 2.00
CA GLU A 270 -23.17 -23.78 2.60
C GLU A 270 -22.00 -23.51 3.55
N LEU A 271 -21.06 -22.65 3.14
CA LEU A 271 -19.94 -22.22 3.97
C LEU A 271 -20.43 -21.48 5.22
N THR A 272 -21.43 -20.60 5.06
CA THR A 272 -22.03 -19.85 6.16
C THR A 272 -22.74 -20.78 7.14
N ALA A 273 -23.59 -21.68 6.65
CA ALA A 273 -24.29 -22.66 7.47
C ALA A 273 -23.32 -23.62 8.18
N THR A 274 -22.18 -23.94 7.56
CA THR A 274 -21.14 -24.76 8.19
C THR A 274 -20.42 -24.03 9.30
N ALA A 275 -20.07 -22.76 9.09
CA ALA A 275 -19.48 -21.92 10.13
C ALA A 275 -20.45 -21.67 11.29
N ALA A 276 -21.74 -21.50 11.00
CA ALA A 276 -22.79 -21.28 12.00
C ALA A 276 -22.83 -22.38 13.08
N ARG A 277 -22.56 -23.63 12.70
CA ARG A 277 -22.51 -24.78 13.63
C ARG A 277 -21.30 -24.77 14.58
N GLN A 278 -20.30 -23.95 14.30
CA GLN A 278 -19.04 -23.89 15.05
C GLN A 278 -18.95 -22.69 15.99
N VAL A 279 -19.91 -21.76 15.91
CA VAL A 279 -19.94 -20.55 16.74
C VAL A 279 -20.52 -20.87 18.11
N PRO A 280 -19.93 -20.38 19.22
CA PRO A 280 -20.49 -20.57 20.56
C PRO A 280 -21.95 -20.08 20.66
N PRO A 281 -22.84 -20.83 21.35
CA PRO A 281 -24.19 -20.36 21.60
C PRO A 281 -24.21 -19.07 22.42
N GLY A 282 -25.16 -18.17 22.12
CA GLY A 282 -25.37 -16.94 22.91
C GLY A 282 -24.35 -15.82 22.65
N THR A 283 -23.46 -15.96 21.66
CA THR A 283 -22.61 -14.85 21.21
C THR A 283 -23.23 -14.14 20.01
N THR A 284 -23.16 -12.82 19.98
CA THR A 284 -23.43 -12.05 18.76
C THR A 284 -22.45 -12.47 17.65
N VAL A 285 -22.94 -12.69 16.44
CA VAL A 285 -22.11 -13.15 15.31
C VAL A 285 -22.18 -12.16 14.15
N ALA A 286 -21.02 -11.82 13.59
CA ALA A 286 -20.92 -11.11 12.31
C ALA A 286 -20.31 -12.03 11.26
N VAL A 287 -21.11 -12.46 10.30
CA VAL A 287 -20.65 -13.20 9.12
C VAL A 287 -20.26 -12.20 8.04
N ILE A 288 -19.05 -12.29 7.49
CA ILE A 288 -18.52 -11.35 6.52
C ILE A 288 -18.27 -12.09 5.20
N TRP A 289 -18.99 -11.69 4.15
CA TRP A 289 -18.74 -12.16 2.79
C TRP A 289 -17.85 -11.17 2.02
N PRO A 290 -16.93 -11.65 1.16
CA PRO A 290 -16.04 -10.80 0.38
C PRO A 290 -16.76 -9.86 -0.60
N GLU A 291 -15.97 -8.99 -1.24
CA GLU A 291 -16.46 -8.05 -2.25
C GLU A 291 -17.18 -8.78 -3.38
N THR A 292 -18.38 -8.28 -3.70
CA THR A 292 -19.26 -8.84 -4.74
C THR A 292 -19.41 -10.36 -4.63
N ALA A 293 -19.43 -10.90 -3.40
CA ALA A 293 -19.64 -12.33 -3.13
C ALA A 293 -21.02 -12.79 -3.58
N SER A 294 -22.04 -11.95 -3.36
CA SER A 294 -23.38 -12.21 -3.90
C SER A 294 -23.41 -11.90 -5.40
N PRO A 295 -23.75 -12.88 -6.26
CA PRO A 295 -24.00 -12.64 -7.69
C PRO A 295 -25.39 -12.05 -7.94
N PHE A 296 -26.19 -11.85 -6.90
CA PHE A 296 -27.47 -11.16 -6.91
C PHE A 296 -27.34 -9.77 -6.27
N LEU A 297 -28.26 -8.87 -6.60
CA LEU A 297 -28.35 -7.56 -5.97
C LEU A 297 -28.89 -7.74 -4.54
N LEU A 298 -28.03 -8.12 -3.60
CA LEU A 298 -28.42 -8.67 -2.30
C LEU A 298 -29.31 -7.68 -1.52
N ALA A 299 -29.03 -6.38 -1.61
CA ALA A 299 -29.85 -5.37 -0.95
C ALA A 299 -31.24 -5.22 -1.58
N GLN A 300 -31.43 -5.59 -2.84
CA GLN A 300 -32.69 -5.41 -3.59
C GLN A 300 -33.47 -6.71 -3.79
N ASP A 301 -32.82 -7.87 -3.86
CA ASP A 301 -33.43 -9.16 -4.17
C ASP A 301 -33.99 -9.84 -2.90
N PRO A 302 -35.33 -9.93 -2.72
CA PRO A 302 -35.92 -10.48 -1.50
C PRO A 302 -35.61 -11.96 -1.29
N GLU A 303 -35.52 -12.74 -2.36
CA GLU A 303 -35.27 -14.18 -2.27
C GLU A 303 -33.81 -14.46 -1.92
N ALA A 304 -32.88 -13.70 -2.52
CA ALA A 304 -31.47 -13.76 -2.12
C ALA A 304 -31.30 -13.40 -0.63
N ARG A 305 -32.01 -12.37 -0.13
CA ARG A 305 -31.97 -12.02 1.31
C ARG A 305 -32.54 -13.12 2.19
N ARG A 306 -33.68 -13.71 1.81
CA ARG A 306 -34.31 -14.80 2.55
C ARG A 306 -33.36 -16.00 2.67
N LEU A 307 -32.80 -16.45 1.55
CA LEU A 307 -31.85 -17.57 1.51
C LEU A 307 -30.57 -17.28 2.30
N ALA A 308 -30.02 -16.06 2.17
CA ALA A 308 -28.85 -15.65 2.93
C ALA A 308 -29.11 -15.64 4.44
N ALA A 309 -30.27 -15.13 4.86
CA ALA A 309 -30.68 -15.09 6.26
C ALA A 309 -30.92 -16.50 6.85
N GLU A 310 -31.51 -17.41 6.08
CA GLU A 310 -31.73 -18.81 6.49
C GLU A 310 -30.43 -19.59 6.72
N ALA A 311 -29.34 -19.21 6.06
CA ALA A 311 -28.03 -19.82 6.25
C ALA A 311 -27.30 -19.33 7.51
N LEU A 312 -27.74 -18.22 8.11
CA LEU A 312 -27.07 -17.60 9.25
C LEU A 312 -27.32 -18.36 10.57
N PRO A 313 -26.37 -18.29 11.53
CA PRO A 313 -26.68 -18.66 12.91
C PRO A 313 -27.78 -17.75 13.49
N PRO A 314 -28.50 -18.21 14.53
CA PRO A 314 -29.46 -17.37 15.25
C PRO A 314 -28.83 -16.04 15.69
N ASP A 315 -29.58 -14.95 15.56
CA ASP A 315 -29.18 -13.59 15.96
C ASP A 315 -27.91 -13.02 15.26
N ALA A 316 -27.43 -13.67 14.21
CA ALA A 316 -26.27 -13.24 13.45
C ALA A 316 -26.60 -12.17 12.40
N LEU A 317 -25.62 -11.30 12.15
CA LEU A 317 -25.67 -10.29 11.10
C LEU A 317 -24.78 -10.70 9.94
N LEU A 318 -25.28 -10.54 8.71
CA LEU A 318 -24.48 -10.73 7.50
C LEU A 318 -23.98 -9.38 7.00
N LEU A 319 -22.67 -9.23 6.85
CA LEU A 319 -22.00 -8.15 6.14
C LEU A 319 -21.62 -8.67 4.75
N GLY A 320 -22.52 -8.49 3.79
CA GLY A 320 -22.43 -9.10 2.46
C GLY A 320 -21.97 -8.14 1.36
N GLY A 321 -20.85 -8.44 0.72
CA GLY A 321 -20.44 -7.74 -0.49
C GLY A 321 -21.38 -8.02 -1.68
N THR A 322 -21.86 -6.97 -2.33
CA THR A 322 -22.85 -7.04 -3.41
C THR A 322 -22.72 -5.86 -4.37
N VAL A 323 -23.53 -5.85 -5.43
CA VAL A 323 -23.75 -4.69 -6.28
C VAL A 323 -25.09 -4.07 -5.88
N ARG A 324 -25.15 -2.75 -5.81
CA ARG A 324 -26.40 -1.99 -5.64
C ARG A 324 -26.70 -1.23 -6.92
N ALA A 325 -27.95 -1.27 -7.36
CA ALA A 325 -28.43 -0.51 -8.49
C ALA A 325 -29.52 0.49 -8.06
N GLU A 326 -29.53 1.64 -8.71
CA GLU A 326 -30.58 2.65 -8.66
C GLU A 326 -31.19 2.79 -10.05
N TRP A 327 -32.51 2.77 -10.14
CA TRP A 327 -33.24 2.90 -11.39
C TRP A 327 -34.05 4.18 -11.41
N ARG A 328 -34.20 4.76 -12.59
CA ARG A 328 -35.10 5.88 -12.85
C ARG A 328 -36.57 5.39 -12.83
N PRO A 329 -37.54 6.32 -12.71
CA PRO A 329 -38.96 5.98 -12.74
C PRO A 329 -39.42 5.24 -14.01
N ASP A 330 -38.71 5.42 -15.12
CA ASP A 330 -38.97 4.74 -16.40
C ASP A 330 -38.38 3.31 -16.47
N GLY A 331 -37.78 2.82 -15.39
CA GLY A 331 -37.16 1.51 -15.30
C GLY A 331 -35.74 1.43 -15.87
N THR A 332 -35.18 2.52 -16.38
CA THR A 332 -33.80 2.55 -16.86
C THR A 332 -32.82 2.59 -15.68
N LEU A 333 -31.69 1.87 -15.82
CA LEU A 333 -30.63 1.88 -14.81
C LEU A 333 -29.98 3.27 -14.77
N ASP A 334 -29.94 3.88 -13.58
CA ASP A 334 -29.35 5.20 -13.33
C ASP A 334 -27.92 5.07 -12.83
N ARG A 335 -27.73 4.35 -11.73
CA ARG A 335 -26.43 4.23 -11.04
C ARG A 335 -26.19 2.81 -10.56
N LEU A 336 -24.93 2.40 -10.59
CA LEU A 336 -24.43 1.16 -10.02
C LEU A 336 -23.40 1.46 -8.94
N PHE A 337 -23.39 0.68 -7.86
CA PHE A 337 -22.43 0.81 -6.77
C PHE A 337 -21.87 -0.56 -6.42
N ASN A 338 -20.59 -0.56 -6.05
CA ASN A 338 -19.96 -1.67 -5.37
C ASN A 338 -20.18 -1.48 -3.87
N SER A 339 -20.90 -2.40 -3.23
CA SER A 339 -21.51 -2.13 -1.93
C SER A 339 -21.30 -3.26 -0.94
N LEU A 340 -21.35 -2.91 0.35
CA LEU A 340 -21.51 -3.83 1.47
C LEU A 340 -22.91 -3.60 2.05
N ALA A 341 -23.74 -4.64 2.07
CA ALA A 341 -25.06 -4.61 2.70
C ALA A 341 -25.03 -5.37 4.02
N VAL A 342 -25.64 -4.79 5.07
CA VAL A 342 -25.82 -5.45 6.37
C VAL A 342 -27.22 -6.00 6.46
N LEU A 343 -27.35 -7.32 6.61
CA LEU A 343 -28.63 -8.01 6.79
C LEU A 343 -28.76 -8.54 8.21
N ASP A 344 -29.97 -8.47 8.76
CA ASP A 344 -30.34 -9.13 10.01
C ASP A 344 -30.83 -10.57 9.78
N PRO A 345 -31.09 -11.36 10.85
CA PRO A 345 -31.58 -12.74 10.72
C PRO A 345 -32.94 -12.88 10.03
N ALA A 346 -33.70 -11.78 9.89
CA ALA A 346 -34.97 -11.76 9.17
C ALA A 346 -34.79 -11.38 7.69
N GLY A 347 -33.56 -11.17 7.22
CA GLY A 347 -33.25 -10.74 5.86
C GLY A 347 -33.58 -9.26 5.59
N ARG A 348 -33.77 -8.44 6.64
CA ARG A 348 -33.94 -6.99 6.47
C ARG A 348 -32.59 -6.31 6.30
N VAL A 349 -32.53 -5.35 5.39
CA VAL A 349 -31.35 -4.52 5.19
C VAL A 349 -31.31 -3.46 6.29
N LEU A 350 -30.32 -3.52 7.18
CA LEU A 350 -30.16 -2.55 8.26
C LEU A 350 -29.41 -1.31 7.80
N THR A 351 -28.36 -1.50 7.00
CA THR A 351 -27.55 -0.41 6.45
C THR A 351 -26.77 -0.89 5.22
N VAL A 352 -26.30 0.06 4.42
CA VAL A 352 -25.51 -0.18 3.20
C VAL A 352 -24.36 0.82 3.13
N TYR A 353 -23.19 0.34 2.78
CA TYR A 353 -22.04 1.16 2.41
C TYR A 353 -21.76 1.02 0.91
N ASP A 354 -21.62 2.15 0.22
CA ASP A 354 -21.19 2.20 -1.18
C ASP A 354 -19.73 2.65 -1.24
N LYS A 355 -18.91 1.93 -2.01
CA LYS A 355 -17.48 2.20 -2.19
C LYS A 355 -17.22 3.65 -2.61
N ALA A 356 -16.35 4.34 -1.90
CA ALA A 356 -16.06 5.75 -2.15
C ALA A 356 -14.88 5.95 -3.11
N HIS A 357 -13.77 5.23 -2.90
CA HIS A 357 -12.60 5.29 -3.78
C HIS A 357 -12.61 4.17 -4.80
N LEU A 358 -12.99 4.54 -6.03
CA LEU A 358 -13.08 3.61 -7.15
C LEU A 358 -11.71 3.35 -7.80
N VAL A 359 -11.54 2.15 -8.36
CA VAL A 359 -10.34 1.75 -9.10
C VAL A 359 -10.40 2.31 -10.53
N PRO A 360 -9.43 3.16 -10.94
CA PRO A 360 -9.35 3.65 -12.32
C PRO A 360 -9.23 2.49 -13.31
N PHE A 361 -9.90 2.61 -14.46
CA PHE A 361 -9.98 1.61 -15.56
C PHE A 361 -10.74 0.31 -15.23
N GLY A 362 -10.82 -0.08 -13.96
CA GLY A 362 -11.55 -1.27 -13.51
C GLY A 362 -13.02 -1.00 -13.19
N GLU A 363 -13.30 0.09 -12.45
CA GLU A 363 -14.65 0.44 -11.99
C GLU A 363 -15.24 1.67 -12.68
N TYR A 364 -14.38 2.54 -13.21
CA TYR A 364 -14.80 3.66 -14.06
C TYR A 364 -13.73 3.92 -15.12
N MET A 365 -14.10 4.59 -16.21
CA MET A 365 -13.16 4.98 -17.25
C MET A 365 -12.66 6.42 -17.01
N PRO A 366 -11.38 6.64 -16.63
CA PRO A 366 -10.82 7.99 -16.55
C PRO A 366 -10.87 8.66 -17.92
N LEU A 367 -11.23 9.95 -17.95
CA LEU A 367 -11.34 10.72 -19.19
C LEU A 367 -12.29 10.07 -20.22
N ALA A 368 -13.39 9.47 -19.74
CA ALA A 368 -14.43 8.88 -20.58
C ALA A 368 -14.83 9.86 -21.72
N GLY A 369 -14.82 9.36 -22.97
CA GLY A 369 -15.08 10.15 -24.18
C GLY A 369 -13.82 10.69 -24.89
N LEU A 370 -12.68 10.78 -24.21
CA LEU A 370 -11.38 11.16 -24.83
C LEU A 370 -10.51 9.95 -25.17
N ILE A 371 -10.63 8.86 -24.40
CA ILE A 371 -9.92 7.61 -24.65
C ILE A 371 -10.93 6.60 -25.23
N PRO A 372 -10.76 6.13 -26.49
CA PRO A 372 -11.74 5.27 -27.17
C PRO A 372 -11.59 3.78 -26.77
N ILE A 373 -11.31 3.50 -25.49
CA ILE A 373 -11.15 2.16 -24.93
C ILE A 373 -12.06 2.06 -23.71
N ARG A 374 -12.77 0.94 -23.53
CA ARG A 374 -13.56 0.70 -22.33
C ARG A 374 -13.18 -0.62 -21.68
N MET A 375 -12.57 -0.53 -20.49
CA MET A 375 -12.07 -1.68 -19.73
C MET A 375 -12.94 -2.04 -18.52
N VAL A 376 -13.96 -1.23 -18.21
CA VAL A 376 -14.85 -1.44 -17.07
C VAL A 376 -15.67 -2.71 -17.28
N THR A 377 -15.59 -3.63 -16.31
CA THR A 377 -16.28 -4.91 -16.38
C THR A 377 -17.80 -4.72 -16.29
N GLY A 378 -18.55 -5.38 -17.16
CA GLY A 378 -20.01 -5.22 -17.26
C GLY A 378 -20.46 -4.02 -18.08
N GLY A 379 -19.53 -3.23 -18.63
CA GLY A 379 -19.84 -2.18 -19.59
C GLY A 379 -20.65 -1.01 -19.02
N MET A 380 -20.64 -0.80 -17.71
CA MET A 380 -21.24 0.36 -17.03
C MET A 380 -20.31 0.79 -15.90
N ASP A 381 -20.14 2.10 -15.73
CA ASP A 381 -19.26 2.65 -14.71
C ASP A 381 -19.96 2.62 -13.35
N PHE A 382 -19.22 2.28 -12.30
CA PHE A 382 -19.69 2.41 -10.93
C PHE A 382 -19.71 3.89 -10.51
N SER A 383 -20.69 4.22 -9.67
CA SER A 383 -20.81 5.48 -8.96
C SER A 383 -20.06 5.40 -7.63
N ALA A 384 -19.40 6.50 -7.26
CA ALA A 384 -18.76 6.63 -5.96
C ALA A 384 -19.79 6.90 -4.86
N GLY A 385 -19.58 6.28 -3.70
CA GLY A 385 -20.24 6.60 -2.44
C GLY A 385 -19.69 7.88 -1.78
N PRO A 386 -20.25 8.27 -0.62
CA PRO A 386 -19.99 9.58 -0.01
C PRO A 386 -18.65 9.73 0.71
N GLY A 387 -17.86 8.66 0.84
CA GLY A 387 -16.64 8.63 1.66
C GLY A 387 -16.71 7.59 2.78
N PRO A 388 -15.69 7.50 3.65
CA PRO A 388 -15.75 6.69 4.86
C PRO A 388 -16.92 7.12 5.74
N VAL A 389 -17.81 6.18 6.06
CA VAL A 389 -18.94 6.38 6.98
C VAL A 389 -18.91 5.34 8.08
N GLU A 390 -19.35 5.73 9.27
CA GLU A 390 -19.54 4.80 10.38
C GLU A 390 -20.85 4.03 10.17
N LEU A 391 -20.79 2.71 10.33
CA LEU A 391 -21.94 1.82 10.32
C LEU A 391 -22.18 1.28 11.73
N ALA A 392 -23.34 1.56 12.31
CA ALA A 392 -23.71 1.15 13.66
C ALA A 392 -25.04 0.35 13.68
N PRO A 393 -25.11 -0.82 13.02
CA PRO A 393 -26.30 -1.66 13.09
C PRO A 393 -26.50 -2.21 14.51
N SER A 394 -27.76 -2.31 14.96
CA SER A 394 -28.09 -2.92 16.26
C SER A 394 -27.50 -4.32 16.36
N GLY A 395 -26.80 -4.59 17.46
CA GLY A 395 -26.14 -5.88 17.71
C GLY A 395 -24.63 -5.87 17.45
N LEU A 396 -24.07 -4.93 16.68
CA LEU A 396 -22.61 -4.82 16.50
C LEU A 396 -22.05 -3.51 17.05
N PRO A 397 -20.81 -3.51 17.55
CA PRO A 397 -20.02 -2.30 17.73
C PRO A 397 -19.89 -1.55 16.40
N PRO A 398 -19.91 -0.20 16.41
CA PRO A 398 -19.76 0.57 15.19
C PRO A 398 -18.49 0.23 14.41
N PHE A 399 -18.59 0.15 13.08
CA PHE A 399 -17.49 -0.21 12.21
C PHE A 399 -17.34 0.70 11.00
N GLY A 400 -16.11 0.80 10.51
CA GLY A 400 -15.82 1.39 9.20
C GLY A 400 -15.71 0.31 8.14
N ALA A 401 -16.42 0.46 7.02
CA ALA A 401 -16.31 -0.43 5.88
C ALA A 401 -15.28 0.09 4.86
N LEU A 402 -14.52 -0.84 4.28
CA LEU A 402 -13.53 -0.58 3.23
C LEU A 402 -13.67 -1.66 2.16
N ILE A 403 -13.94 -1.26 0.92
CA ILE A 403 -14.07 -2.21 -0.18
C ILE A 403 -12.76 -2.22 -0.99
N CYS A 404 -12.06 -3.34 -0.92
CA CYS A 404 -10.90 -3.64 -1.75
C CYS A 404 -9.82 -2.54 -1.66
N TYR A 405 -9.59 -1.84 -2.76
CA TYR A 405 -8.60 -0.79 -2.97
C TYR A 405 -8.60 0.32 -1.90
N GLU A 406 -9.71 0.58 -1.23
CA GLU A 406 -9.80 1.66 -0.23
C GLU A 406 -8.84 1.48 0.96
N VAL A 407 -8.47 0.23 1.28
CA VAL A 407 -7.57 -0.08 2.39
C VAL A 407 -6.12 0.40 2.14
N ILE A 408 -5.75 0.71 0.90
CA ILE A 408 -4.38 1.12 0.59
C ILE A 408 -4.10 2.60 0.89
N PHE A 409 -5.11 3.41 1.22
CA PHE A 409 -5.00 4.87 1.39
C PHE A 409 -4.72 5.27 2.84
N PRO A 410 -3.49 5.72 3.18
CA PRO A 410 -3.18 6.05 4.56
C PRO A 410 -3.90 7.30 5.07
N GLY A 411 -4.53 7.20 6.24
CA GLY A 411 -5.27 8.30 6.86
C GLY A 411 -6.63 8.62 6.22
N ALA A 412 -7.13 7.77 5.32
CA ALA A 412 -8.44 7.93 4.67
C ALA A 412 -9.37 6.71 4.87
N VAL A 413 -9.12 5.90 5.90
CA VAL A 413 -9.83 4.63 6.16
C VAL A 413 -10.81 4.68 7.33
N THR A 414 -10.74 5.69 8.18
CA THR A 414 -11.58 5.83 9.36
C THR A 414 -12.61 6.95 9.15
N PRO A 415 -13.90 6.68 9.39
CA PRO A 415 -14.94 7.72 9.41
C PRO A 415 -14.82 8.61 10.64
N VAL A 416 -15.62 9.68 10.64
CA VAL A 416 -15.90 10.51 11.82
C VAL A 416 -17.40 10.40 12.12
N PRO A 417 -17.81 9.94 13.31
CA PRO A 417 -16.98 9.56 14.45
C PRO A 417 -16.17 8.26 14.21
N ARG A 418 -15.11 8.07 15.00
CA ARG A 418 -14.18 6.93 14.85
C ARG A 418 -14.87 5.63 15.29
N PRO A 419 -14.82 4.56 14.48
CA PRO A 419 -15.45 3.29 14.81
C PRO A 419 -14.61 2.46 15.79
N ASP A 420 -15.14 1.32 16.21
CA ASP A 420 -14.45 0.35 17.07
C ASP A 420 -13.65 -0.70 16.28
N TRP A 421 -13.95 -0.88 15.00
CA TRP A 421 -13.24 -1.83 14.13
C TRP A 421 -13.39 -1.50 12.65
N LEU A 422 -12.57 -2.15 11.81
CA LEU A 422 -12.60 -2.01 10.36
C LEU A 422 -12.97 -3.33 9.69
N VAL A 423 -13.85 -3.25 8.70
CA VAL A 423 -14.24 -4.36 7.83
C VAL A 423 -13.67 -4.11 6.44
N ASN A 424 -12.84 -5.01 5.94
CA ASN A 424 -12.31 -4.95 4.59
C ASN A 424 -12.79 -6.13 3.74
N ILE A 425 -13.73 -5.90 2.83
CA ILE A 425 -14.17 -6.92 1.87
C ILE A 425 -13.46 -6.73 0.54
N THR A 426 -12.95 -7.78 -0.08
CA THR A 426 -12.12 -7.64 -1.29
C THR A 426 -12.20 -8.82 -2.24
N ASN A 427 -12.01 -8.55 -3.52
CA ASN A 427 -11.88 -9.53 -4.58
C ASN A 427 -10.47 -9.47 -5.18
N ASP A 428 -9.51 -10.11 -4.54
CA ASP A 428 -8.11 -10.19 -5.04
C ASP A 428 -7.96 -11.11 -6.27
N ALA A 429 -9.05 -11.67 -6.83
CA ALA A 429 -8.99 -12.49 -8.05
C ALA A 429 -8.41 -11.72 -9.25
N TRP A 430 -8.56 -10.39 -9.25
CA TRP A 430 -7.93 -9.49 -10.22
C TRP A 430 -6.40 -9.57 -10.24
N PHE A 431 -5.78 -9.96 -9.14
CA PHE A 431 -4.33 -9.96 -8.99
C PHE A 431 -3.71 -11.35 -9.18
N GLY A 432 -4.52 -12.41 -9.24
CA GLY A 432 -4.08 -13.79 -9.41
C GLY A 432 -3.23 -14.32 -8.25
N HIS A 433 -2.68 -15.52 -8.44
CA HIS A 433 -1.71 -16.13 -7.51
C HIS A 433 -0.33 -15.48 -7.68
N SER A 434 -0.18 -14.26 -7.20
CA SER A 434 0.98 -13.40 -7.44
C SER A 434 1.41 -12.61 -6.19
N ALA A 435 2.29 -11.63 -6.34
CA ALA A 435 2.66 -10.70 -5.27
C ALA A 435 1.54 -9.71 -4.88
N GLY A 436 0.57 -9.44 -5.77
CA GLY A 436 -0.46 -8.42 -5.56
C GLY A 436 -1.28 -8.61 -4.26
N PRO A 437 -1.88 -9.79 -4.02
CA PRO A 437 -2.64 -10.03 -2.79
C PRO A 437 -1.80 -9.88 -1.50
N TRP A 438 -0.51 -10.20 -1.54
CA TRP A 438 0.40 -10.04 -0.40
C TRP A 438 0.74 -8.57 -0.14
N GLN A 439 0.94 -7.78 -1.20
CA GLN A 439 1.14 -6.34 -1.09
C GLN A 439 -0.13 -5.65 -0.57
N HIS A 440 -1.30 -6.10 -1.01
CA HIS A 440 -2.59 -5.60 -0.54
C HIS A 440 -2.82 -5.94 0.95
N LEU A 441 -2.49 -7.16 1.38
CA LEU A 441 -2.53 -7.58 2.78
C LEU A 441 -1.61 -6.75 3.68
N ALA A 442 -0.41 -6.41 3.19
CA ALA A 442 0.53 -5.56 3.92
C ALA A 442 -0.06 -4.17 4.21
N ALA A 443 -0.78 -3.59 3.25
CA ALA A 443 -1.49 -2.32 3.46
C ALA A 443 -2.60 -2.45 4.52
N ALA A 444 -3.38 -3.53 4.49
CA ALA A 444 -4.41 -3.81 5.50
C ALA A 444 -3.83 -3.93 6.91
N ARG A 445 -2.71 -4.66 7.09
CA ARG A 445 -2.02 -4.73 8.39
C ARG A 445 -1.59 -3.34 8.88
N LEU A 446 -1.06 -2.51 7.99
CA LEU A 446 -0.66 -1.14 8.34
C LEU A 446 -1.85 -0.29 8.79
N ARG A 447 -3.02 -0.38 8.14
CA ARG A 447 -4.23 0.32 8.60
C ARG A 447 -4.58 -0.04 10.05
N ALA A 448 -4.54 -1.32 10.40
CA ALA A 448 -4.84 -1.77 11.77
C ALA A 448 -3.88 -1.13 12.81
N VAL A 449 -2.58 -1.09 12.50
CA VAL A 449 -1.53 -0.53 13.38
C VAL A 449 -1.65 1.00 13.48
N GLU A 450 -1.87 1.66 12.34
CA GLU A 450 -1.95 3.11 12.21
C GLU A 450 -3.16 3.66 12.92
N GLU A 451 -4.34 3.04 12.75
CA GLU A 451 -5.57 3.52 13.36
C GLU A 451 -5.74 3.04 14.81
N GLY A 452 -4.99 2.00 15.21
CA GLY A 452 -5.19 1.32 16.50
C GLY A 452 -6.52 0.59 16.56
N LEU A 453 -6.95 0.04 15.42
CA LEU A 453 -8.24 -0.64 15.26
C LEU A 453 -8.03 -2.09 14.80
N PRO A 454 -8.77 -3.05 15.35
CA PRO A 454 -8.84 -4.38 14.77
C PRO A 454 -9.41 -4.31 13.34
N LEU A 455 -8.94 -5.20 12.48
CA LEU A 455 -9.33 -5.25 11.07
C LEU A 455 -9.70 -6.67 10.67
N ALA A 456 -10.95 -6.86 10.26
CA ALA A 456 -11.48 -8.09 9.72
C ALA A 456 -11.52 -8.02 8.19
N ARG A 457 -10.69 -8.80 7.51
CA ARG A 457 -10.61 -8.84 6.05
C ARG A 457 -11.16 -10.15 5.50
N ALA A 458 -12.20 -10.06 4.66
CA ALA A 458 -12.74 -11.19 3.90
C ALA A 458 -12.39 -11.02 2.42
N ALA A 459 -11.62 -11.97 1.88
CA ALA A 459 -11.17 -11.96 0.50
C ALA A 459 -11.79 -13.11 -0.30
N GLN A 460 -12.05 -12.91 -1.59
CA GLN A 460 -12.64 -13.96 -2.44
C GLN A 460 -11.66 -15.11 -2.73
N THR A 461 -10.68 -14.87 -3.60
CA THR A 461 -9.54 -15.79 -3.81
C THR A 461 -8.30 -15.35 -3.04
N GLY A 462 -8.33 -14.16 -2.43
CA GLY A 462 -7.23 -13.53 -1.72
C GLY A 462 -6.94 -14.15 -0.35
N ILE A 463 -6.32 -13.35 0.52
CA ILE A 463 -6.01 -13.74 1.90
C ILE A 463 -7.05 -13.13 2.83
N SER A 464 -7.88 -13.97 3.46
CA SER A 464 -8.77 -13.55 4.55
C SER A 464 -8.03 -13.59 5.88
N VAL A 465 -8.18 -12.56 6.70
CA VAL A 465 -7.39 -12.39 7.94
C VAL A 465 -8.13 -11.57 8.98
N LEU A 466 -7.90 -11.89 10.25
CA LEU A 466 -8.29 -11.05 11.38
C LEU A 466 -7.03 -10.50 12.05
N PHE A 467 -6.83 -9.18 11.98
CA PHE A 467 -5.78 -8.47 12.69
C PHE A 467 -6.32 -7.82 13.96
N ASP A 468 -5.54 -7.85 15.04
CA ASP A 468 -5.80 -6.99 16.20
C ASP A 468 -5.40 -5.52 15.92
N ALA A 469 -5.65 -4.63 16.90
CA ALA A 469 -5.31 -3.20 16.85
C ALA A 469 -3.80 -2.89 16.76
N ARG A 470 -2.94 -3.91 16.77
CA ARG A 470 -1.48 -3.80 16.61
C ARG A 470 -0.99 -4.52 15.35
N GLY A 471 -1.90 -4.97 14.49
CA GLY A 471 -1.55 -5.70 13.26
C GLY A 471 -1.05 -7.12 13.50
N GLU A 472 -1.21 -7.66 14.72
CA GLU A 472 -0.94 -9.05 15.01
C GLU A 472 -2.03 -9.93 14.41
N ARG A 473 -1.60 -11.00 13.73
CA ARG A 473 -2.49 -11.89 13.01
C ARG A 473 -3.12 -12.89 13.98
N ARG A 474 -4.43 -12.78 14.21
CA ARG A 474 -5.19 -13.69 15.06
C ARG A 474 -5.63 -14.94 14.30
N LEU A 475 -6.16 -14.75 13.09
CA LEU A 475 -6.65 -15.81 12.20
C LEU A 475 -6.27 -15.52 10.76
N MET A 476 -6.10 -16.55 9.93
CA MET A 476 -5.80 -16.38 8.49
C MET A 476 -6.15 -17.60 7.64
N LEU A 477 -6.82 -17.36 6.50
CA LEU A 477 -6.97 -18.32 5.41
C LEU A 477 -5.99 -17.93 4.32
N PRO A 478 -5.21 -18.90 3.80
CA PRO A 478 -4.22 -18.61 2.79
C PRO A 478 -4.85 -18.25 1.44
N LEU A 479 -4.03 -17.66 0.58
CA LEU A 479 -4.37 -17.33 -0.80
C LEU A 479 -4.88 -18.56 -1.56
N GLY A 480 -6.04 -18.43 -2.20
CA GLY A 480 -6.66 -19.47 -3.02
C GLY A 480 -7.29 -20.63 -2.25
N ALA A 481 -7.45 -20.51 -0.93
CA ALA A 481 -8.23 -21.49 -0.15
C ALA A 481 -9.73 -21.25 -0.30
N THR A 482 -10.54 -22.30 -0.10
CA THR A 482 -11.98 -22.18 0.13
C THR A 482 -12.25 -22.57 1.58
N GLY A 483 -12.99 -21.75 2.34
CA GLY A 483 -13.30 -22.09 3.72
C GLY A 483 -13.80 -20.92 4.54
N THR A 484 -13.85 -21.13 5.85
CA THR A 484 -14.26 -20.12 6.84
C THR A 484 -13.28 -20.04 8.00
N LEU A 485 -13.26 -18.89 8.67
CA LEU A 485 -12.58 -18.69 9.94
C LEU A 485 -13.56 -18.09 10.94
N SER A 486 -13.42 -18.46 12.20
CA SER A 486 -14.21 -17.90 13.29
C SER A 486 -13.32 -17.54 14.46
N GLY A 487 -13.51 -16.35 15.03
CA GLY A 487 -12.86 -15.94 16.27
C GLY A 487 -13.45 -14.67 16.86
N PRO A 488 -13.12 -14.36 18.12
CA PRO A 488 -13.63 -13.17 18.77
C PRO A 488 -13.06 -11.90 18.13
N LEU A 489 -13.88 -10.84 18.06
CA LEU A 489 -13.47 -9.52 17.60
C LEU A 489 -12.48 -8.91 18.61
N PRO A 490 -11.23 -8.60 18.24
CA PRO A 490 -10.28 -8.03 19.20
C PRO A 490 -10.71 -6.64 19.68
N GLY A 491 -10.25 -6.24 20.86
CA GLY A 491 -10.49 -4.91 21.40
C GLY A 491 -9.78 -3.80 20.61
N ALA A 492 -10.44 -2.64 20.51
CA ALA A 492 -9.88 -1.43 19.90
C ALA A 492 -8.93 -0.70 20.85
N LEU A 493 -7.77 -0.23 20.36
CA LEU A 493 -6.92 0.68 21.13
C LEU A 493 -7.46 2.12 21.02
N PRO A 494 -7.10 2.99 21.99
CA PRO A 494 -7.29 4.44 21.83
C PRO A 494 -6.64 4.95 20.53
N PRO A 495 -7.13 6.05 19.95
CA PRO A 495 -6.55 6.63 18.73
C PRO A 495 -5.06 6.87 18.92
N THR A 496 -4.26 6.29 18.02
CA THR A 496 -2.80 6.44 18.00
C THR A 496 -2.41 7.89 17.68
N LEU A 497 -1.12 8.22 17.75
CA LEU A 497 -0.66 9.54 17.32
C LEU A 497 -0.92 9.74 15.82
N PHE A 498 -0.67 8.70 15.00
CA PHE A 498 -0.97 8.76 13.58
C PHE A 498 -2.48 8.92 13.32
N ALA A 499 -3.35 8.20 14.02
CA ALA A 499 -4.81 8.34 13.86
C ALA A 499 -5.33 9.76 14.18
N ARG A 500 -4.61 10.50 15.04
CA ARG A 500 -4.99 11.87 15.44
C ARG A 500 -4.49 12.94 14.47
N VAL A 501 -3.28 12.77 13.93
CA VAL A 501 -2.59 13.79 13.12
C VAL A 501 -2.60 13.45 11.63
N GLY A 502 -2.80 12.18 11.30
CA GLY A 502 -2.78 11.63 9.96
C GLY A 502 -1.44 11.84 9.25
N VAL A 503 -1.52 11.99 7.93
CA VAL A 503 -0.37 12.16 7.04
C VAL A 503 0.42 13.46 7.25
N ALA A 504 -0.13 14.42 8.01
CA ALA A 504 0.54 15.69 8.29
C ALA A 504 1.86 15.50 9.07
N LEU A 505 1.92 14.52 9.98
CA LEU A 505 3.12 14.26 10.78
C LEU A 505 4.30 13.75 9.93
N PRO A 506 4.18 12.66 9.14
CA PRO A 506 5.28 12.25 8.26
C PRO A 506 5.62 13.30 7.19
N ALA A 507 4.64 14.09 6.73
CA ALA A 507 4.91 15.22 5.84
C ALA A 507 5.80 16.28 6.51
N ALA A 508 5.51 16.65 7.76
CA ALA A 508 6.31 17.59 8.53
C ALA A 508 7.74 17.07 8.77
N LEU A 509 7.90 15.79 9.12
CA LEU A 509 9.22 15.16 9.28
C LEU A 509 10.03 15.17 7.96
N ALA A 510 9.37 14.90 6.83
CA ALA A 510 9.99 14.96 5.51
C ALA A 510 10.44 16.39 5.16
N LEU A 511 9.62 17.40 5.46
CA LEU A 511 9.97 18.81 5.28
C LEU A 511 11.14 19.24 6.16
N VAL A 512 11.18 18.82 7.43
CA VAL A 512 12.31 19.09 8.33
C VAL A 512 13.60 18.50 7.75
N CYS A 513 13.57 17.26 7.25
CA CYS A 513 14.73 16.65 6.60
C CYS A 513 15.22 17.48 5.40
N LEU A 514 14.30 17.96 4.57
CA LEU A 514 14.63 18.82 3.42
C LEU A 514 15.23 20.17 3.84
N VAL A 515 14.64 20.83 4.83
CA VAL A 515 15.14 22.12 5.35
C VAL A 515 16.54 21.95 5.92
N LEU A 516 16.76 20.94 6.77
CA LEU A 516 18.08 20.66 7.35
C LEU A 516 19.12 20.35 6.26
N ALA A 517 18.74 19.59 5.24
CA ALA A 517 19.60 19.29 4.10
C ALA A 517 20.03 20.56 3.35
N VAL A 518 19.09 21.46 3.06
CA VAL A 518 19.36 22.72 2.34
C VAL A 518 20.21 23.68 3.19
N LEU A 519 19.90 23.83 4.48
CA LEU A 519 20.67 24.70 5.38
C LEU A 519 22.13 24.24 5.49
N ALA A 520 22.36 22.94 5.65
CA ALA A 520 23.72 22.39 5.67
C ALA A 520 24.45 22.57 4.34
N GLY A 521 23.73 22.46 3.22
CA GLY A 521 24.27 22.74 1.89
C GLY A 521 24.79 24.18 1.75
N ARG A 522 24.06 25.16 2.29
CA ARG A 522 24.44 26.58 2.26
C ARG A 522 25.62 26.90 3.18
N CYS A 523 25.66 26.31 4.37
CA CYS A 523 26.76 26.52 5.34
C CYS A 523 28.08 25.88 4.87
N GLY A 524 28.03 24.74 4.16
CA GLY A 524 29.22 24.10 3.58
C GLY A 524 29.86 24.93 2.45
N GLY A 525 29.06 25.63 1.65
CA GLY A 525 29.54 26.51 0.57
C GLY A 525 30.25 27.78 1.06
N ARG A 526 29.85 28.32 2.22
CA ARG A 526 30.48 29.53 2.80
C ARG A 526 31.85 29.30 3.42
N ARG A 527 32.20 28.08 3.84
CA ARG A 527 33.52 27.77 4.44
C ARG A 527 34.69 27.71 3.44
N VAL A 528 34.43 27.85 2.14
CA VAL A 528 35.47 27.82 1.08
C VAL A 528 35.87 29.22 0.60
N GLN A 529 35.26 30.29 1.12
CA GLN A 529 35.44 31.67 0.64
C GLN A 529 35.94 32.67 1.71
N GLN A 530 36.72 32.23 2.70
CA GLN A 530 37.51 33.19 3.49
C GLN A 530 38.95 33.20 2.97
N PRO A 531 39.40 34.28 2.30
CA PRO A 531 40.82 34.49 2.08
C PRO A 531 41.47 34.69 3.43
N ILE A 532 42.54 33.93 3.69
CA ILE A 532 43.44 34.21 4.79
C ILE A 532 44.18 35.48 4.39
N ASP A 533 43.78 36.62 4.93
CA ASP A 533 44.57 37.84 4.88
C ASP A 533 45.81 37.60 5.76
N LEU A 534 46.96 37.39 5.11
CA LEU A 534 48.27 37.45 5.73
C LEU A 534 48.74 38.91 5.69
N VAL A 535 48.88 39.52 6.87
CA VAL A 535 49.85 40.61 7.13
C VAL A 535 51.06 39.98 7.79
#